data_AF-A0A956KPN8-F1
#
_entry.id   AF-A0A956KPN8-F1
#
_cell.length_a   1.000
_cell.length_b   1.000
_cell.length_c   1.000
_cell.angle_alpha   90.00
_cell.angle_beta   90.00
_cell.angle_gamma   90.00
#
_symmetry.space_group_name_H-M   'P 1'
#
loop_
_entity.id
_entity.type
_entity.pdbx_description
1 polymer ?
#
loop_
_entity_poly.entity_id
_entity_poly.type
_entity_poly.pdbx_seq_one_letter_code
_entity_poly.pdbx_strand_id
1 'polypeptide(L)'
;MVSPISLRASVLPALLCVTLTALACERPDATASNCPQETSGDEAPPTEPAAGEAAPAEVAAPERPQPPERFDLEAIDTYLAAEVEARGFVGLSVAIMRRGEIVFARGYGQRSLEPAAPADADTVFAMASNTKQFSCSLALLMAEDKALRMSDPVAKYYPGLTRAKEITLLDLFQHTSGYRDLYPMDFVISEMAQDIDTEVLVQRYGTMDLDFDPRTRWSYSNTGYLIAGRILETVGRKPLAELM
;
A
#
# COMPACT_ATOMS: atom_id res chain seq x y z
N MET A 1 -34.29 6.16 -29.03
CA MET A 1 -33.44 5.22 -29.79
C MET A 1 -32.04 5.32 -29.22
N VAL A 2 -31.70 4.44 -28.28
CA VAL A 2 -30.41 4.41 -27.61
C VAL A 2 -29.71 3.13 -28.06
N SER A 3 -28.55 3.28 -28.69
CA SER A 3 -27.74 2.16 -29.16
C SER A 3 -26.89 1.64 -28.00
N PRO A 4 -26.88 0.32 -27.69
CA PRO A 4 -26.05 -0.21 -26.63
C PRO A 4 -24.59 -0.32 -27.10
N ILE A 5 -23.67 0.15 -26.25
CA ILE A 5 -22.23 -0.05 -26.42
C ILE A 5 -21.95 -1.55 -26.31
N SER A 6 -21.53 -2.16 -27.41
CA SER A 6 -21.13 -3.57 -27.47
C SER A 6 -19.65 -3.65 -27.08
N LEU A 7 -19.37 -4.11 -25.86
CA LEU A 7 -18.02 -4.58 -25.49
C LEU A 7 -17.72 -5.85 -26.31
N ARG A 8 -16.89 -5.72 -27.34
CA ARG A 8 -16.26 -6.88 -27.96
C ARG A 8 -15.09 -7.30 -27.07
N ALA A 9 -15.28 -8.40 -26.36
CA ALA A 9 -14.22 -9.12 -25.67
C ALA A 9 -13.18 -9.60 -26.70
N SER A 10 -12.03 -8.93 -26.74
CA SER A 10 -10.83 -9.40 -27.44
C SER A 10 -9.62 -8.79 -26.72
N VAL A 11 -9.40 -9.23 -25.47
CA VAL A 11 -8.19 -8.88 -24.72
C VAL A 11 -7.31 -10.12 -24.66
N LEU A 12 -6.23 -10.08 -25.43
CA LEU A 12 -5.07 -10.97 -25.28
C LEU A 12 -4.44 -10.67 -23.90
N PRO A 13 -4.11 -11.65 -23.04
CA PRO A 13 -3.51 -11.34 -21.77
C PRO A 13 -2.04 -10.96 -21.99
N ALA A 14 -1.75 -9.66 -21.93
CA ALA A 14 -0.38 -9.20 -21.72
C ALA A 14 -0.01 -9.54 -20.27
N LEU A 15 0.86 -10.53 -20.11
CA LEU A 15 1.37 -11.02 -18.85
C LEU A 15 2.21 -9.92 -18.16
N LEU A 16 1.61 -9.16 -17.24
CA LEU A 16 2.34 -8.23 -16.39
C LEU A 16 2.95 -9.01 -15.23
N CYS A 17 4.18 -9.50 -15.43
CA CYS A 17 4.95 -10.15 -14.37
C CYS A 17 5.56 -9.06 -13.47
N VAL A 18 4.95 -8.80 -12.31
CA VAL A 18 5.55 -7.92 -11.30
C VAL A 18 6.45 -8.78 -10.42
N THR A 19 7.76 -8.70 -10.65
CA THR A 19 8.76 -9.21 -9.71
C THR A 19 8.89 -8.25 -8.54
N LEU A 20 8.39 -8.63 -7.37
CA LEU A 20 8.75 -7.96 -6.12
C LEU A 20 10.22 -8.28 -5.83
N THR A 21 11.11 -7.35 -6.18
CA THR A 21 12.51 -7.44 -5.75
C THR A 21 12.58 -6.72 -4.41
N ALA A 22 12.76 -7.48 -3.32
CA ALA A 22 13.12 -6.90 -2.05
C ALA A 22 14.53 -6.33 -2.16
N LEU A 23 14.65 -5.01 -2.33
CA LEU A 23 15.92 -4.31 -2.13
C LEU A 23 16.23 -4.33 -0.63
N ALA A 24 17.10 -5.25 -0.22
CA ALA A 24 17.79 -5.13 1.05
C ALA A 24 18.66 -3.87 0.97
N CYS A 25 18.29 -2.84 1.71
CA CYS A 25 19.12 -1.66 1.88
C CYS A 25 20.18 -2.00 2.93
N GLU A 26 21.33 -2.49 2.50
CA GLU A 26 22.53 -2.55 3.35
C GLU A 26 22.92 -1.11 3.70
N ARG A 27 22.85 -0.77 5.00
CA ARG A 27 23.39 0.49 5.51
C ARG A 27 24.92 0.43 5.41
N PRO A 28 25.59 1.42 4.79
CA PRO A 28 27.03 1.57 4.98
C PRO A 28 27.32 2.11 6.38
N ASP A 29 28.40 1.60 6.96
CA ASP A 29 28.94 1.97 8.27
C ASP A 29 28.97 3.49 8.51
N ALA A 30 28.16 3.96 9.45
CA ALA A 30 28.29 5.30 10.00
C ALA A 30 29.36 5.29 11.08
N THR A 31 30.59 5.60 10.68
CA THR A 31 31.69 5.97 11.58
C THR A 31 31.25 7.13 12.48
N ALA A 32 31.48 6.97 13.78
CA ALA A 32 31.19 7.93 14.83
C ALA A 32 31.68 9.35 14.49
N SER A 33 30.77 10.32 14.51
CA SER A 33 31.08 11.74 14.47
C SER A 33 30.41 12.44 15.65
N ASN A 34 31.25 12.80 16.62
CA ASN A 34 31.09 13.78 17.71
C ASN A 34 29.73 14.51 17.84
N CYS A 35 29.05 14.24 18.94
CA CYS A 35 28.16 15.19 19.59
C CYS A 35 28.85 15.68 20.88
N PRO A 36 28.97 16.99 21.16
CA PRO A 36 29.65 17.47 22.37
C PRO A 36 28.84 17.14 23.63
N GLN A 37 29.49 16.50 24.60
CA GLN A 37 28.94 16.29 25.94
C GLN A 37 29.16 17.56 26.78
N GLU A 38 28.09 18.10 27.36
CA GLU A 38 28.18 19.06 28.46
C GLU A 38 28.56 18.32 29.75
N THR A 39 29.62 18.81 30.40
CA THR A 39 30.11 18.33 31.68
C THR A 39 29.41 19.08 32.82
N SER A 40 28.72 18.37 33.70
CA SER A 40 28.51 18.80 35.08
C SER A 40 28.77 17.61 35.99
N GLY A 41 29.84 17.70 36.77
CA GLY A 41 30.26 16.66 37.69
C GLY A 41 29.38 16.55 38.93
N ASP A 42 29.26 15.33 39.44
CA ASP A 42 29.47 15.05 40.85
C ASP A 42 29.90 13.59 40.99
N GLU A 43 31.02 13.37 41.66
CA GLU A 43 31.71 12.07 41.79
C GLU A 43 31.27 11.40 43.09
N ALA A 44 30.59 10.25 43.00
CA ALA A 44 30.26 9.40 44.14
C ALA A 44 31.23 8.20 44.22
N PRO A 45 31.65 7.76 45.42
CA PRO A 45 32.77 6.83 45.59
C PRO A 45 32.44 5.38 45.19
N PRO A 46 33.46 4.55 44.91
CA PRO A 46 33.27 3.22 44.33
C PRO A 46 32.72 2.24 45.37
N THR A 47 31.67 1.52 44.99
CA THR A 47 31.17 0.35 45.73
C THR A 47 31.74 -0.91 45.07
N GLU A 48 32.38 -1.77 45.88
CA GLU A 48 32.89 -3.09 45.46
C GLU A 48 31.76 -4.00 44.94
N PRO A 49 32.07 -4.97 44.05
CA PRO A 49 31.06 -5.70 43.30
C PRO A 49 30.39 -6.76 44.18
N ALA A 50 29.06 -6.72 44.27
CA ALA A 50 28.29 -7.83 44.78
C ALA A 50 28.35 -8.99 43.77
N ALA A 51 28.68 -10.17 44.29
CA ALA A 51 28.81 -11.40 43.53
C ALA A 51 27.46 -11.85 42.94
N GLY A 52 27.49 -12.18 41.64
CA GLY A 52 26.72 -13.27 41.06
C GLY A 52 25.20 -13.14 41.08
N GLU A 53 24.66 -12.29 40.22
CA GLU A 53 23.31 -12.48 39.71
C GLU A 53 23.43 -12.77 38.21
N ALA A 54 23.18 -14.04 37.84
CA ALA A 54 23.18 -14.45 36.45
C ALA A 54 22.12 -13.63 35.71
N ALA A 55 22.54 -12.91 34.67
CA ALA A 55 21.61 -12.25 33.76
C ALA A 55 20.54 -13.25 33.32
N PRO A 56 19.24 -12.89 33.33
CA PRO A 56 18.22 -13.79 32.84
C PRO A 56 18.60 -14.20 31.41
N ALA A 57 18.65 -15.51 31.17
CA ALA A 57 18.93 -16.04 29.85
C ALA A 57 17.99 -15.35 28.86
N GLU A 58 18.59 -14.66 27.90
CA GLU A 58 17.88 -14.08 26.77
C GLU A 58 17.14 -15.23 26.09
N VAL A 59 15.83 -15.32 26.32
CA VAL A 59 14.99 -16.35 25.72
C VAL A 59 15.06 -16.08 24.23
N ALA A 60 15.84 -16.88 23.53
CA ALA A 60 15.99 -16.79 22.09
C ALA A 60 14.59 -16.75 21.47
N ALA A 61 14.30 -15.71 20.70
CA ALA A 61 13.06 -15.64 19.93
C ALA A 61 12.90 -16.95 19.15
N PRO A 62 11.69 -17.53 19.09
CA PRO A 62 11.47 -18.80 18.41
C PRO A 62 12.07 -18.74 17.00
N GLU A 63 12.80 -19.80 16.63
CA GLU A 63 13.44 -19.90 15.33
C GLU A 63 12.37 -19.79 14.23
N ARG A 64 12.54 -18.83 13.33
CA ARG A 64 11.55 -18.58 12.29
C ARG A 64 11.55 -19.73 11.29
N PRO A 65 10.37 -20.15 10.80
CA PRO A 65 10.26 -21.08 9.69
C PRO A 65 11.14 -20.63 8.51
N GLN A 66 11.85 -21.56 7.89
CA GLN A 66 12.66 -21.26 6.71
C GLN A 66 11.83 -21.51 5.45
N PRO A 67 11.87 -20.60 4.45
CA PRO A 67 11.17 -20.82 3.20
C PRO A 67 11.77 -22.02 2.45
N PRO A 68 10.97 -22.77 1.68
CA PRO A 68 11.48 -23.92 0.94
C PRO A 68 12.47 -23.48 -0.15
N GLU A 69 13.58 -24.21 -0.29
CA GLU A 69 14.63 -23.91 -1.27
C GLU A 69 14.21 -24.15 -2.73
N ARG A 70 13.15 -24.93 -2.93
CA ARG A 70 12.63 -25.31 -4.24
C ARG A 70 11.14 -25.08 -4.29
N PHE A 71 10.62 -24.98 -5.51
CA PHE A 71 9.20 -24.93 -5.75
C PHE A 71 8.56 -26.30 -5.48
N ASP A 72 8.10 -26.49 -4.25
CA ASP A 72 7.40 -27.68 -3.79
C ASP A 72 6.16 -27.23 -3.00
N LEU A 73 4.98 -27.63 -3.47
CA LEU A 73 3.73 -27.10 -2.94
C LEU A 73 3.43 -27.58 -1.52
N GLU A 74 3.87 -28.78 -1.15
CA GLU A 74 3.67 -29.33 0.20
C GLU A 74 4.59 -28.63 1.21
N ALA A 75 5.84 -28.39 0.82
CA ALA A 75 6.78 -27.61 1.61
C ALA A 75 6.34 -26.15 1.76
N ILE A 76 5.81 -25.53 0.69
CA ILE A 76 5.22 -24.18 0.73
C ILE A 76 4.02 -24.13 1.67
N ASP A 77 3.10 -25.11 1.58
CA ASP A 77 1.93 -25.19 2.44
C ASP A 77 2.31 -25.27 3.92
N THR A 78 3.26 -26.16 4.24
CA THR A 78 3.80 -26.32 5.59
C THR A 78 4.46 -25.05 6.10
N TYR A 79 5.27 -24.40 5.25
CA TYR A 79 5.93 -23.14 5.58
C TYR A 79 4.94 -22.01 5.88
N LEU A 80 3.90 -21.84 5.05
CA LEU A 80 2.88 -20.80 5.23
C LEU A 80 2.07 -21.00 6.51
N ALA A 81 1.70 -22.24 6.83
CA ALA A 81 1.03 -22.56 8.09
C ALA A 81 1.90 -22.19 9.30
N ALA A 82 3.19 -22.53 9.26
CA ALA A 82 4.13 -22.21 10.32
C ALA A 82 4.39 -20.70 10.46
N GLU A 83 4.46 -19.94 9.35
CA GLU A 83 4.62 -18.48 9.38
C GLU A 83 3.40 -17.77 9.97
N VAL A 84 2.19 -18.24 9.67
CA VAL A 84 0.95 -17.68 10.24
C VAL A 84 0.93 -17.82 11.75
N GLU A 85 1.34 -18.97 12.28
CA GLU A 85 1.48 -19.20 13.72
C GLU A 85 2.62 -18.37 14.32
N ALA A 86 3.82 -18.45 13.76
CA ALA A 86 5.01 -17.77 14.28
C ALA A 86 4.88 -16.24 14.29
N ARG A 87 4.14 -15.65 13.34
CA ARG A 87 3.90 -14.20 13.28
C ARG A 87 2.63 -13.75 13.98
N GLY A 88 1.80 -14.69 14.46
CA GLY A 88 0.50 -14.37 15.04
C GLY A 88 -0.45 -13.70 14.05
N PHE A 89 -0.39 -14.07 12.77
CA PHE A 89 -1.35 -13.57 11.78
C PHE A 89 -2.74 -14.12 12.08
N VAL A 90 -3.74 -13.25 12.05
CA VAL A 90 -5.14 -13.66 12.28
C VAL A 90 -5.61 -14.58 11.16
N GLY A 91 -5.37 -14.21 9.91
CA GLY A 91 -5.69 -15.03 8.74
C GLY A 91 -4.88 -14.62 7.52
N LEU A 92 -4.69 -15.57 6.61
CA LEU A 92 -3.95 -15.40 5.37
C LEU A 92 -4.58 -16.26 4.28
N SER A 93 -4.81 -15.70 3.09
CA SER A 93 -5.17 -16.48 1.90
C SER A 93 -4.12 -16.28 0.81
N VAL A 94 -3.66 -17.39 0.22
CA VAL A 94 -2.58 -17.41 -0.77
C VAL A 94 -3.04 -18.19 -2.00
N ALA A 95 -2.84 -17.60 -3.17
CA ALA A 95 -2.90 -18.29 -4.45
C ALA A 95 -1.56 -18.18 -5.18
N ILE A 96 -1.12 -19.27 -5.81
CA ILE A 96 0.09 -19.30 -6.65
C ILE A 96 -0.33 -19.67 -8.06
N MET A 97 0.01 -18.81 -9.01
CA MET A 97 -0.22 -19.05 -10.43
C MET A 97 1.08 -19.40 -11.13
N ARG A 98 1.05 -20.44 -11.97
CA ARG A 98 2.17 -20.84 -12.81
C ARG A 98 1.66 -21.17 -14.21
N ARG A 99 2.25 -20.52 -15.22
CA ARG A 99 1.87 -20.69 -16.64
C ARG A 99 0.38 -20.42 -16.91
N GLY A 100 -0.19 -19.43 -16.23
CA GLY A 100 -1.59 -19.03 -16.39
C GLY A 100 -2.59 -19.89 -15.61
N GLU A 101 -2.13 -20.91 -14.87
CA GLU A 101 -2.99 -21.78 -14.08
C GLU A 101 -2.72 -21.59 -12.59
N ILE A 102 -3.79 -21.57 -11.78
CA ILE A 102 -3.67 -21.60 -10.32
C ILE A 102 -3.26 -23.02 -9.93
N VAL A 103 -2.04 -23.17 -9.43
CA VAL A 103 -1.48 -24.46 -8.98
C VAL A 103 -1.60 -24.66 -7.48
N PHE A 104 -1.95 -23.60 -6.74
CA PHE A 104 -2.12 -23.60 -5.30
C PHE A 104 -3.11 -22.49 -4.90
N ALA A 105 -4.06 -22.80 -4.02
CA ALA A 105 -4.97 -21.81 -3.43
C ALA A 105 -5.45 -22.31 -2.06
N ARG A 106 -5.09 -21.61 -0.99
CA ARG A 106 -5.42 -22.00 0.40
C ARG A 106 -5.60 -20.80 1.31
N GLY A 107 -6.37 -21.01 2.38
CA GLY A 107 -6.46 -20.11 3.52
C GLY A 107 -5.83 -20.73 4.77
N TYR A 108 -5.35 -19.89 5.66
CA TYR A 108 -4.70 -20.21 6.92
C TYR A 108 -5.25 -19.30 8.01
N GLY A 109 -5.38 -19.83 9.23
CA GLY A 109 -5.93 -19.07 10.35
C GLY A 109 -7.43 -18.79 10.19
N GLN A 110 -7.84 -17.60 10.59
CA GLN A 110 -9.23 -17.19 10.74
C GLN A 110 -9.52 -15.90 9.93
N ARG A 111 -10.69 -15.85 9.29
CA ARG A 111 -11.20 -14.64 8.64
C ARG A 111 -11.93 -13.70 9.61
N SER A 112 -12.31 -14.22 10.76
CA SER A 112 -13.01 -13.50 11.82
C SER A 112 -12.65 -14.12 13.16
N LEU A 113 -12.40 -13.27 14.17
CA LEU A 113 -12.22 -13.70 15.56
C LEU A 113 -13.57 -13.84 16.28
N GLU A 114 -14.55 -13.02 15.91
CA GLU A 114 -15.88 -12.99 16.52
C GLU A 114 -16.99 -12.75 15.47
N PRO A 115 -17.83 -13.76 15.15
CA PRO A 115 -17.65 -15.17 15.51
C PRO A 115 -16.39 -15.74 14.84
N ALA A 116 -15.72 -16.67 15.52
CA ALA A 116 -14.58 -17.39 14.98
C ALA A 116 -14.96 -18.11 13.67
N ALA A 117 -14.24 -17.82 12.59
CA ALA A 117 -14.46 -18.46 11.30
C ALA A 117 -13.12 -18.66 10.57
N PRO A 118 -12.88 -19.83 9.94
CA PRO A 118 -11.64 -20.08 9.23
C PRO A 118 -11.49 -19.19 8.01
N ALA A 119 -10.26 -18.81 7.69
CA ALA A 119 -9.94 -18.26 6.38
C ALA A 119 -9.79 -19.40 5.36
N ASP A 120 -10.22 -19.14 4.14
CA ASP A 120 -10.13 -20.04 2.99
C ASP A 120 -9.60 -19.30 1.75
N ALA A 121 -9.41 -20.00 0.64
CA ALA A 121 -8.91 -19.41 -0.60
C ALA A 121 -9.81 -18.29 -1.17
N ASP A 122 -11.11 -18.28 -0.80
CA ASP A 122 -12.12 -17.34 -1.30
C ASP A 122 -12.41 -16.21 -0.30
N THR A 123 -11.70 -16.16 0.82
CA THR A 123 -11.87 -15.14 1.85
C THR A 123 -11.50 -13.76 1.29
N VAL A 124 -12.43 -12.82 1.41
CA VAL A 124 -12.26 -11.45 0.92
C VAL A 124 -11.59 -10.59 1.98
N PHE A 125 -10.50 -9.92 1.59
CA PHE A 125 -9.78 -8.95 2.42
C PHE A 125 -9.80 -7.57 1.76
N ALA A 126 -9.75 -6.52 2.58
CA ALA A 126 -9.47 -5.18 2.07
C ALA A 126 -8.03 -5.14 1.52
N MET A 127 -7.89 -5.01 0.20
CA MET A 127 -6.59 -5.07 -0.48
C MET A 127 -5.76 -3.77 -0.41
N ALA A 128 -6.28 -2.75 0.27
CA ALA A 128 -5.62 -1.46 0.50
C ALA A 128 -5.01 -0.86 -0.80
N SER A 129 -3.74 -0.46 -0.76
CA SER A 129 -3.07 0.23 -1.87
C SER A 129 -2.93 -0.59 -3.15
N ASN A 130 -3.21 -1.90 -3.13
CA ASN A 130 -3.29 -2.70 -4.36
C ASN A 130 -4.42 -2.20 -5.29
N THR A 131 -5.46 -1.55 -4.77
CA THR A 131 -6.53 -0.93 -5.57
C THR A 131 -5.99 0.06 -6.61
N LYS A 132 -4.86 0.73 -6.34
CA LYS A 132 -4.29 1.77 -7.20
C LYS A 132 -3.97 1.26 -8.61
N GLN A 133 -3.49 0.02 -8.74
CA GLN A 133 -3.16 -0.56 -10.05
C GLN A 133 -4.40 -0.75 -10.93
N PHE A 134 -5.55 -1.05 -10.31
CA PHE A 134 -6.83 -1.19 -11.00
C PHE A 134 -7.33 0.18 -11.47
N SER A 135 -7.24 1.20 -10.61
CA SER A 135 -7.56 2.59 -10.98
C SER A 135 -6.68 3.11 -12.13
N CYS A 136 -5.37 2.81 -12.12
CA CYS A 136 -4.47 3.12 -13.23
C CYS A 136 -4.89 2.43 -14.53
N SER A 137 -5.20 1.13 -14.45
CA SER A 137 -5.62 0.34 -15.62
C SER A 137 -6.91 0.90 -16.22
N LEU A 138 -7.89 1.21 -15.38
CA LEU A 138 -9.14 1.86 -15.79
C LEU A 138 -8.90 3.20 -16.47
N ALA A 139 -8.04 4.05 -15.91
CA ALA A 139 -7.69 5.34 -16.50
C ALA A 139 -7.05 5.19 -17.89
N LEU A 140 -6.16 4.22 -18.06
CA LEU A 140 -5.51 3.95 -19.34
C LEU A 140 -6.50 3.42 -20.39
N LEU A 141 -7.43 2.53 -20.01
CA LEU A 141 -8.51 2.08 -20.89
C LEU A 141 -9.42 3.23 -21.32
N MET A 142 -9.83 4.09 -20.37
CA MET A 142 -10.60 5.30 -20.69
C MET A 142 -9.84 6.28 -21.60
N ALA A 143 -8.51 6.36 -21.45
CA ALA A 143 -7.67 7.17 -22.32
C ALA A 143 -7.57 6.60 -23.74
N GLU A 144 -7.47 5.28 -23.87
CA GLU A 144 -7.51 4.57 -25.16
C GLU A 144 -8.84 4.83 -25.90
N ASP A 145 -9.95 4.79 -25.17
CA ASP A 145 -11.29 5.13 -25.66
C ASP A 145 -11.50 6.64 -25.89
N LYS A 146 -10.49 7.47 -25.62
CA LYS A 146 -10.51 8.94 -25.76
C LYS A 146 -11.55 9.62 -24.86
N ALA A 147 -12.02 8.95 -23.81
CA ALA A 147 -12.94 9.52 -22.82
C ALA A 147 -12.26 10.56 -21.93
N LEU A 148 -10.94 10.42 -21.72
CA LEU A 148 -10.08 11.38 -21.03
C LEU A 148 -8.68 11.38 -21.64
N ARG A 149 -7.82 12.30 -21.20
CA ARG A 149 -6.38 12.26 -21.50
C ARG A 149 -5.60 12.29 -20.20
N MET A 150 -4.51 11.52 -20.11
CA MET A 150 -3.61 11.60 -18.93
C MET A 150 -3.00 13.00 -18.76
N SER A 151 -2.89 13.76 -19.86
CA SER A 151 -2.46 15.17 -19.85
C SER A 151 -3.57 16.16 -19.52
N ASP A 152 -4.82 15.72 -19.26
CA ASP A 152 -5.89 16.63 -18.88
C ASP A 152 -5.52 17.30 -17.56
N PRO A 153 -5.63 18.64 -17.45
CA PRO A 153 -5.40 19.34 -16.20
C PRO A 153 -6.49 18.97 -15.20
N VAL A 154 -6.14 18.87 -13.93
CA VAL A 154 -7.09 18.61 -12.84
C VAL A 154 -8.22 19.66 -12.84
N ALA A 155 -7.93 20.90 -13.22
CA ALA A 155 -8.89 22.00 -13.30
C ALA A 155 -10.05 21.75 -14.28
N LYS A 156 -9.91 20.82 -15.22
CA LYS A 156 -11.01 20.39 -16.11
C LYS A 156 -12.16 19.77 -15.31
N TYR A 157 -11.86 19.11 -14.20
CA TYR A 157 -12.81 18.40 -13.35
C TYR A 157 -13.00 19.11 -11.99
N TYR A 158 -11.91 19.67 -11.47
CA TYR A 158 -11.80 20.26 -10.16
C TYR A 158 -11.10 21.64 -10.22
N PRO A 159 -11.78 22.68 -10.75
CA PRO A 159 -11.17 23.99 -10.98
C PRO A 159 -10.77 24.74 -9.69
N GLY A 160 -11.34 24.37 -8.55
CA GLY A 160 -11.11 25.01 -7.25
C GLY A 160 -9.89 24.50 -6.46
N LEU A 161 -9.24 23.42 -6.90
CA LEU A 161 -8.10 22.86 -6.17
C LEU A 161 -6.81 23.66 -6.42
N THR A 162 -5.90 23.60 -5.47
CA THR A 162 -4.62 24.33 -5.49
C THR A 162 -3.81 23.95 -6.74
N ARG A 163 -3.49 24.95 -7.57
CA ARG A 163 -2.74 24.78 -8.83
C ARG A 163 -3.32 23.72 -9.78
N ALA A 164 -4.63 23.49 -9.73
CA ALA A 164 -5.32 22.50 -10.57
C ALA A 164 -5.12 22.69 -12.08
N LYS A 165 -4.81 23.91 -12.54
CA LYS A 165 -4.54 24.21 -13.96
C LYS A 165 -3.19 23.67 -14.44
N GLU A 166 -2.25 23.45 -13.52
CA GLU A 166 -0.88 23.00 -13.81
C GLU A 166 -0.70 21.50 -13.61
N ILE A 167 -1.37 20.95 -12.60
CA ILE A 167 -1.34 19.53 -12.26
C ILE A 167 -2.24 18.77 -13.24
N THR A 168 -1.73 17.67 -13.79
CA THR A 168 -2.45 16.79 -14.71
C THR A 168 -2.88 15.49 -14.03
N LEU A 169 -3.79 14.75 -14.67
CA LEU A 169 -4.16 13.41 -14.22
C LEU A 169 -2.95 12.47 -14.11
N LEU A 170 -1.98 12.59 -15.01
CA LEU A 170 -0.73 11.83 -14.96
C LEU A 170 0.07 12.11 -13.69
N ASP A 171 0.16 13.37 -13.26
CA ASP A 171 0.91 13.74 -12.06
C ASP A 171 0.27 13.16 -10.78
N LEU A 172 -1.07 13.02 -10.78
CA LEU A 172 -1.79 12.35 -9.68
C LEU A 172 -1.38 10.87 -9.59
N PHE A 173 -1.46 10.14 -10.70
CA PHE A 173 -1.13 8.72 -10.76
C PHE A 173 0.36 8.43 -10.54
N GLN A 174 1.24 9.37 -10.91
CA GLN A 174 2.69 9.26 -10.74
C GLN A 174 3.20 9.74 -9.38
N HIS A 175 2.32 10.23 -8.49
CA HIS A 175 2.70 10.76 -7.18
C HIS A 175 3.68 11.95 -7.25
N THR A 176 3.50 12.82 -8.25
CA THR A 176 4.34 14.00 -8.49
C THR A 176 3.55 15.32 -8.45
N SER A 177 2.29 15.29 -8.00
CA SER A 177 1.40 16.45 -7.97
C SER A 177 1.75 17.49 -6.91
N GLY A 178 2.39 17.10 -5.81
CA GLY A 178 2.65 17.96 -4.66
C GLY A 178 1.49 18.10 -3.67
N TYR A 179 0.32 17.49 -3.94
CA TYR A 179 -0.81 17.52 -3.00
C TYR A 179 -0.45 16.82 -1.71
N ARG A 180 -0.77 17.47 -0.59
CA ARG A 180 -0.58 16.92 0.75
C ARG A 180 -1.36 15.63 0.93
N ASP A 181 -0.72 14.62 1.51
CA ASP A 181 -1.35 13.32 1.69
C ASP A 181 -2.27 13.30 2.92
N LEU A 182 -3.48 12.77 2.73
CA LEU A 182 -4.44 12.53 3.82
C LEU A 182 -4.00 11.39 4.75
N TYR A 183 -3.09 10.54 4.26
CA TYR A 183 -2.66 9.37 4.97
C TYR A 183 -1.14 9.34 5.12
N PRO A 184 -0.57 10.13 6.06
CA PRO A 184 0.83 9.96 6.41
C PRO A 184 1.01 8.52 6.88
N MET A 185 1.84 7.76 6.15
CA MET A 185 2.07 6.32 6.38
C MET A 185 2.65 5.99 7.77
N ASP A 186 2.95 7.01 8.57
CA ASP A 186 3.59 6.90 9.88
C ASP A 186 2.64 6.40 10.98
N PHE A 187 1.32 6.59 10.84
CA PHE A 187 0.34 6.09 11.82
C PHE A 187 -1.10 6.02 11.26
N VAL A 188 -1.89 5.09 11.81
CA VAL A 188 -3.34 5.01 11.57
C VAL A 188 -4.02 6.04 12.48
N ILE A 189 -4.74 7.00 11.90
CA ILE A 189 -5.55 7.96 12.65
C ILE A 189 -6.97 7.45 12.82
N SER A 190 -7.62 7.83 13.93
CA SER A 190 -9.01 7.46 14.24
C SER A 190 -10.01 7.89 13.17
N GLU A 191 -9.70 8.95 12.44
CA GLU A 191 -10.50 9.45 11.32
C GLU A 191 -10.66 8.40 10.20
N MET A 192 -9.69 7.49 10.03
CA MET A 192 -9.79 6.41 9.04
C MET A 192 -10.84 5.35 9.35
N ALA A 193 -11.27 5.27 10.61
CA ALA A 193 -12.35 4.36 11.00
C ALA A 193 -13.74 4.96 10.74
N GLN A 194 -13.79 6.22 10.29
CA GLN A 194 -15.03 6.93 10.00
C GLN A 194 -15.39 6.79 8.52
N ASP A 195 -16.69 6.70 8.25
CA ASP A 195 -17.22 6.80 6.89
C ASP A 195 -17.30 8.28 6.50
N ILE A 196 -16.28 8.75 5.77
CA ILE A 196 -16.18 10.13 5.31
C ILE A 196 -16.38 10.17 3.80
N ASP A 197 -17.29 11.04 3.37
CA ASP A 197 -17.53 11.28 1.95
C ASP A 197 -16.22 11.69 1.25
N THR A 198 -15.91 11.02 0.14
CA THR A 198 -14.66 11.24 -0.60
C THR A 198 -14.53 12.67 -1.11
N GLU A 199 -15.64 13.33 -1.46
CA GLU A 199 -15.64 14.72 -1.92
C GLU A 199 -15.20 15.67 -0.80
N VAL A 200 -15.60 15.40 0.44
CA VAL A 200 -15.15 16.19 1.61
C VAL A 200 -13.64 16.10 1.77
N LEU A 201 -13.06 14.91 1.59
CA LEU A 201 -11.61 14.70 1.66
C LEU A 201 -10.89 15.39 0.49
N VAL A 202 -11.42 15.26 -0.73
CA VAL A 202 -10.85 15.94 -1.92
C VAL A 202 -10.82 17.45 -1.74
N GLN A 203 -11.91 18.06 -1.27
CA GLN A 203 -11.94 19.49 -1.01
C GLN A 203 -10.97 19.87 0.12
N ARG A 204 -11.01 19.15 1.25
CA ARG A 204 -10.15 19.48 2.40
C ARG A 204 -8.66 19.46 2.05
N TYR A 205 -8.19 18.38 1.43
CA TYR A 205 -6.75 18.20 1.17
C TYR A 205 -6.30 18.82 -0.15
N GLY A 206 -7.18 18.85 -1.17
CA GLY A 206 -6.85 19.40 -2.48
C GLY A 206 -6.83 20.94 -2.54
N THR A 207 -7.40 21.64 -1.55
CA THR A 207 -7.34 23.11 -1.46
C THR A 207 -6.25 23.63 -0.51
N MET A 208 -5.47 22.74 0.11
CA MET A 208 -4.31 23.15 0.92
C MET A 208 -3.15 23.59 0.02
N ASP A 209 -2.16 24.26 0.61
CA ASP A 209 -0.89 24.51 -0.05
C ASP A 209 -0.22 23.16 -0.40
N LEU A 210 0.52 23.14 -1.52
CA LEU A 210 1.27 21.96 -1.92
C LEU A 210 2.50 21.78 -1.02
N ASP A 211 2.86 20.54 -0.73
CA ASP A 211 4.07 20.22 0.02
C ASP A 211 5.35 20.47 -0.81
N PHE A 212 5.22 20.46 -2.14
CA PHE A 212 6.29 20.77 -3.09
C PHE A 212 5.71 21.15 -4.46
N ASP A 213 6.53 21.81 -5.29
CA ASP A 213 6.14 22.18 -6.65
C ASP A 213 5.88 20.94 -7.52
N PRO A 214 4.81 20.91 -8.34
CA PRO A 214 4.50 19.76 -9.19
C PRO A 214 5.70 19.33 -10.04
N ARG A 215 5.93 18.02 -10.12
CA ARG A 215 7.00 17.36 -10.90
C ARG A 215 8.43 17.64 -10.43
N THR A 216 8.63 18.35 -9.33
CA THR A 216 9.98 18.56 -8.76
C THR A 216 10.44 17.42 -7.86
N ARG A 217 9.49 16.66 -7.29
CA ARG A 217 9.74 15.52 -6.39
C ARG A 217 8.70 14.43 -6.60
N TRP A 218 9.01 13.24 -6.09
CA TRP A 218 8.07 12.14 -5.93
C TRP A 218 7.69 12.04 -4.45
N SER A 219 6.40 11.89 -4.16
CA SER A 219 5.91 11.59 -2.82
C SER A 219 4.59 10.83 -2.94
N TYR A 220 4.56 9.61 -2.40
CA TYR A 220 3.35 8.80 -2.33
C TYR A 220 2.17 9.62 -1.79
N SER A 221 1.03 9.50 -2.45
CA SER A 221 -0.14 10.33 -2.17
C SER A 221 -1.43 9.56 -2.43
N ASN A 222 -2.19 9.31 -1.37
CA ASN A 222 -3.56 8.84 -1.41
C ASN A 222 -4.51 9.95 -1.82
N THR A 223 -4.26 11.20 -1.41
CA THR A 223 -5.03 12.37 -1.91
C THR A 223 -5.04 12.44 -3.42
N GLY A 224 -3.88 12.24 -4.08
CA GLY A 224 -3.79 12.18 -5.53
C GLY A 224 -4.69 11.10 -6.14
N TYR A 225 -4.74 9.92 -5.54
CA TYR A 225 -5.58 8.81 -6.00
C TYR A 225 -7.07 9.01 -5.68
N LEU A 226 -7.44 9.69 -4.60
CA LEU A 226 -8.84 10.07 -4.36
C LEU A 226 -9.34 11.03 -5.44
N ILE A 227 -8.56 12.08 -5.73
CA ILE A 227 -8.90 13.03 -6.80
C ILE A 227 -9.02 12.29 -8.14
N ALA A 228 -8.04 11.43 -8.46
CA ALA A 228 -8.06 10.65 -9.70
C ALA A 228 -9.27 9.72 -9.77
N GLY A 229 -9.61 9.00 -8.68
CA GLY A 229 -10.78 8.13 -8.59
C GLY A 229 -12.09 8.89 -8.88
N ARG A 230 -12.28 10.06 -8.25
CA ARG A 230 -13.45 10.91 -8.50
C ARG A 230 -13.53 11.42 -9.95
N ILE A 231 -12.38 11.72 -10.56
CA ILE A 231 -12.33 12.07 -11.98
C ILE A 231 -12.79 10.89 -12.84
N LEU A 232 -12.33 9.67 -12.57
CA LEU A 232 -12.78 8.48 -13.29
C LEU A 232 -14.28 8.23 -13.15
N GLU A 233 -14.83 8.40 -11.96
CA GLU A 233 -16.28 8.31 -11.71
C GLU A 233 -17.06 9.37 -12.48
N THR A 234 -16.54 10.60 -12.54
CA THR A 234 -17.15 11.71 -13.28
C THR A 234 -17.17 11.42 -14.79
N VAL A 235 -16.06 10.90 -15.33
CA VAL A 235 -15.95 10.54 -16.75
C VAL A 235 -16.82 9.32 -17.08
N GLY A 236 -16.79 8.29 -16.24
CA GLY A 236 -17.53 7.04 -16.42
C GLY A 236 -19.01 7.10 -16.04
N ARG A 237 -19.43 8.14 -15.31
CA ARG A 237 -20.82 8.35 -14.80
C ARG A 237 -21.35 7.19 -13.97
N LYS A 238 -20.47 6.53 -13.22
CA LYS A 238 -20.78 5.42 -12.31
C LYS A 238 -19.85 5.46 -11.11
N PRO A 239 -20.22 4.83 -9.99
CA PRO A 239 -19.30 4.60 -8.88
C PRO A 239 -18.04 3.85 -9.34
N LEU A 240 -16.89 4.11 -8.72
CA LEU A 240 -15.61 3.55 -9.14
C LEU A 240 -15.63 2.02 -9.09
N ALA A 241 -16.29 1.46 -8.08
CA ALA A 241 -16.48 0.02 -7.91
C ALA A 241 -17.29 -0.65 -9.03
N GLU A 242 -18.11 0.09 -9.78
CA GLU A 242 -18.84 -0.44 -10.95
C GLU A 242 -18.07 -0.28 -12.26
N LEU A 243 -17.02 0.53 -12.26
CA LEU A 243 -16.15 0.76 -13.43
C LEU A 243 -14.97 -0.23 -13.48
N MET A 244 -14.64 -0.84 -12.34
CA MET A 244 -13.59 -1.86 -12.18
C MET A 244 -14.19 -3.26 -12.24
#